data_AF-A0A1M5LEW9-F1
#
_entry.id   AF-A0A1M5LEW9-F1
#
_cell.length_a   1.000
_cell.length_b   1.000
_cell.length_c   1.000
_cell.angle_alpha   90.00
_cell.angle_beta   90.00
_cell.angle_gamma   90.00
#
_symmetry.space_group_name_H-M   'P 1'
#
loop_
_entity.id
_entity.type
_entity.pdbx_description
1 polymer ?
#
loop_
_entity_poly.entity_id
_entity_poly.type
_entity_poly.pdbx_seq_one_letter_code
_entity_poly.pdbx_strand_id
1 'polypeptide(L)'
;MHDDDVRETPPAVVGAVSIGTAPLPFLAVYAVLFILHGTISPAHPPDITSTQTGELIAGIVAAVVFVVLATTLWLFLNGRYRWPFVVGQLVVLVTTAWFLVDDTAGGVAVSALVCATSLVALVLGFAPGSWRHVRRPVPALVGRAFREDVRSGEEATPAEV
;
A
#
# COMPACT_ATOMS: atom_id res chain seq x y z
N MET A 1 -10.77 -35.69 -5.55
CA MET A 1 -11.35 -34.45 -4.99
C MET A 1 -10.24 -33.84 -4.15
N HIS A 2 -9.41 -33.01 -4.78
CA HIS A 2 -8.26 -32.40 -4.13
C HIS A 2 -8.79 -31.11 -3.50
N ASP A 3 -8.63 -30.96 -2.20
CA ASP A 3 -8.97 -29.73 -1.50
C ASP A 3 -8.29 -28.57 -2.23
N ASP A 4 -9.09 -27.77 -2.94
CA ASP A 4 -8.78 -26.37 -3.16
C ASP A 4 -8.80 -25.72 -1.78
N ASP A 5 -7.70 -25.94 -1.03
CA ASP A 5 -7.36 -25.21 0.17
C ASP A 5 -7.29 -23.75 -0.28
N VAL A 6 -8.40 -23.03 -0.15
CA VAL A 6 -8.47 -21.58 -0.17
C VAL A 6 -7.59 -21.13 0.98
N ARG A 7 -6.29 -21.04 0.74
CA ARG A 7 -5.29 -20.75 1.76
C ARG A 7 -5.52 -19.33 2.24
N GLU A 8 -6.22 -19.21 3.35
CA GLU A 8 -6.54 -17.93 3.96
C GLU A 8 -5.25 -17.15 4.27
N THR A 9 -5.24 -15.88 3.86
CA THR A 9 -4.20 -14.94 4.24
C THR A 9 -4.20 -14.83 5.76
N PRO A 10 -3.04 -14.96 6.45
CA PRO A 10 -3.02 -14.89 7.91
C PRO A 10 -3.65 -13.59 8.41
N PRO A 11 -4.49 -13.63 9.48
CA PRO A 11 -5.18 -12.45 9.97
C PRO A 11 -4.23 -11.32 10.39
N ALA A 12 -3.02 -11.67 10.84
CA ALA A 12 -1.96 -10.69 11.13
C ALA A 12 -1.52 -9.90 9.88
N VAL A 13 -1.49 -10.52 8.70
CA VAL A 13 -1.15 -9.86 7.44
C VAL A 13 -2.29 -8.97 6.99
N VAL A 14 -3.54 -9.47 7.05
CA VAL A 14 -4.73 -8.66 6.74
C VAL A 14 -4.81 -7.43 7.65
N GLY A 15 -4.57 -7.62 8.96
CA GLY A 15 -4.53 -6.52 9.94
C GLY A 15 -3.36 -5.55 9.72
N ALA A 16 -2.16 -6.05 9.41
CA ALA A 16 -1.01 -5.20 9.11
C ALA A 16 -1.28 -4.31 7.89
N VAL A 17 -1.88 -4.89 6.86
CA VAL A 17 -2.18 -4.20 5.61
C VAL A 17 -3.31 -3.21 5.83
N SER A 18 -4.42 -3.59 6.47
CA SER A 18 -5.54 -2.69 6.71
C SER A 18 -5.11 -1.47 7.53
N ILE A 19 -4.32 -1.67 8.58
CA ILE A 19 -3.79 -0.58 9.39
C ILE A 19 -2.75 0.24 8.61
N GLY A 20 -1.88 -0.42 7.84
CA GLY A 20 -0.89 0.24 7.00
C GLY A 20 -1.49 1.06 5.85
N THR A 21 -2.75 0.83 5.48
CA THR A 21 -3.48 1.64 4.49
C THR A 21 -4.09 2.92 5.05
N ALA A 22 -4.15 3.08 6.38
CA ALA A 22 -4.74 4.25 7.03
C ALA A 22 -4.23 5.61 6.48
N PRO A 23 -2.92 5.82 6.20
CA PRO A 23 -2.45 7.09 5.65
C PRO A 23 -2.70 7.26 4.13
N LEU A 24 -3.02 6.19 3.37
CA LEU A 24 -3.11 6.26 1.91
C LEU A 24 -4.21 7.21 1.40
N PRO A 25 -5.44 7.24 1.95
CA PRO A 25 -6.46 8.18 1.50
C PRO A 25 -6.04 9.64 1.70
N PHE A 26 -5.39 9.96 2.82
CA PHE A 26 -4.89 11.31 3.10
C PHE A 26 -3.80 11.70 2.10
N LEU A 27 -2.82 10.81 1.87
CA LEU A 27 -1.76 11.03 0.88
C LEU A 27 -2.32 11.25 -0.52
N ALA A 28 -3.33 10.48 -0.93
CA ALA A 28 -3.97 10.63 -2.24
C ALA A 28 -4.68 11.98 -2.37
N VAL A 29 -5.47 12.37 -1.36
CA VAL A 29 -6.16 13.67 -1.35
C VAL A 29 -5.16 14.82 -1.36
N TYR A 30 -4.14 14.81 -0.50
CA TYR A 30 -3.13 15.86 -0.44
C TYR A 30 -2.30 15.95 -1.72
N ALA A 31 -1.95 14.81 -2.33
CA ALA A 31 -1.26 14.79 -3.61
C ALA A 31 -2.08 15.53 -4.68
N VAL A 32 -3.37 15.20 -4.81
CA VAL A 32 -4.26 15.85 -5.79
C VAL A 32 -4.41 17.34 -5.48
N LEU A 33 -4.71 17.70 -4.23
CA LEU A 33 -4.93 19.09 -3.83
C LEU A 33 -3.71 19.97 -4.10
N PHE A 34 -2.51 19.53 -3.69
CA PHE A 34 -1.30 20.33 -3.87
C PHE A 34 -0.81 20.38 -5.32
N ILE A 35 -1.02 19.32 -6.10
CA ILE A 35 -0.76 19.38 -7.54
C ILE A 35 -1.71 20.38 -8.20
N LEU A 36 -3.00 20.35 -7.85
CA LEU A 36 -3.99 21.27 -8.41
C LEU A 36 -3.71 22.72 -8.03
N HIS A 37 -3.45 22.99 -6.74
CA HIS A 37 -3.09 24.33 -6.28
C HIS A 37 -1.79 24.80 -6.93
N GLY A 38 -0.74 23.98 -6.92
CA GLY A 38 0.55 24.30 -7.51
C GLY A 38 0.55 24.45 -9.04
N THR A 39 -0.52 24.08 -9.74
CA THR A 39 -0.63 24.22 -11.20
C THR A 39 -1.61 25.31 -11.64
N ILE A 40 -2.70 25.55 -10.88
CA ILE A 40 -3.83 26.38 -11.32
C ILE A 40 -4.00 27.63 -10.44
N SER A 41 -3.65 27.56 -9.15
CA SER A 41 -3.90 28.64 -8.20
C SER A 41 -2.62 29.41 -7.87
N PRO A 42 -2.64 30.76 -7.90
CA PRO A 42 -1.56 31.54 -7.32
C PRO A 42 -1.55 31.31 -5.80
N ALA A 43 -0.36 31.00 -5.26
CA ALA A 43 -0.19 30.76 -3.82
C ALA A 43 -0.54 32.01 -3.01
N HIS A 44 -1.45 31.88 -2.05
CA HIS A 44 -1.84 32.92 -1.11
C HIS A 44 -1.60 32.42 0.32
N PRO A 45 -0.84 33.15 1.15
CA PRO A 45 -0.73 32.81 2.57
C PRO A 45 -2.13 32.67 3.21
N PRO A 46 -2.41 31.63 4.01
CA PRO A 46 -1.45 30.68 4.62
C PRO A 46 -1.35 29.33 3.87
N ASP A 47 -0.56 29.30 2.80
CA ASP A 47 -0.19 28.08 2.07
C ASP A 47 1.03 27.39 2.68
N ILE A 48 1.09 26.05 2.57
CA ILE A 48 2.10 25.21 3.26
C ILE A 48 3.54 25.57 2.91
N THR A 49 3.77 25.99 1.67
CA THR A 49 5.13 26.23 1.16
C THR A 49 5.36 27.67 0.73
N SER A 50 4.43 28.59 1.02
CA SER A 50 4.45 30.02 0.68
C SER A 50 4.64 30.36 -0.82
N THR A 51 4.73 29.35 -1.69
CA THR A 51 5.04 29.47 -3.11
C THR A 51 4.28 28.41 -3.91
N GLN A 52 3.83 28.78 -5.10
CA GLN A 52 3.09 27.86 -5.98
C GLN A 52 3.93 26.63 -6.36
N THR A 53 5.22 26.83 -6.64
CA THR A 53 6.14 25.73 -6.97
C THR A 53 6.38 24.81 -5.78
N GLY A 54 6.44 25.34 -4.55
CA GLY A 54 6.59 24.54 -3.35
C GLY A 54 5.39 23.60 -3.15
N GLU A 55 4.17 24.07 -3.43
CA GLU A 55 2.96 23.25 -3.31
C GLU A 55 2.96 22.13 -4.34
N LEU A 56 3.32 22.45 -5.59
CA LEU A 56 3.47 21.42 -6.63
C LEU A 56 4.46 20.33 -6.21
N ILE A 57 5.63 20.72 -5.68
CA ILE A 57 6.64 19.77 -5.20
C ILE A 57 6.09 18.94 -4.04
N ALA A 58 5.40 19.55 -3.08
CA ALA A 58 4.78 18.84 -1.96
C ALA A 58 3.75 17.81 -2.46
N GLY A 59 2.93 18.17 -3.45
CA GLY A 59 1.97 17.26 -4.08
C GLY A 59 2.62 16.09 -4.81
N ILE A 60 3.70 16.34 -5.57
CA ILE A 60 4.48 15.28 -6.23
C ILE A 60 5.10 14.34 -5.20
N VAL A 61 5.69 14.88 -4.13
CA VAL A 61 6.27 14.07 -3.04
C VAL A 61 5.19 13.20 -2.39
N ALA A 62 4.02 13.77 -2.08
CA ALA A 62 2.89 13.01 -1.55
C ALA A 62 2.45 11.89 -2.50
N ALA A 63 2.39 12.14 -3.82
CA ALA A 63 2.06 11.14 -4.82
C ALA A 63 3.10 10.01 -4.89
N VAL A 64 4.39 10.33 -4.86
CA VAL A 64 5.48 9.34 -4.84
C VAL A 64 5.39 8.47 -3.59
N VAL A 65 5.21 9.09 -2.41
CA VAL A 65 5.06 8.36 -1.14
C VAL A 65 3.83 7.44 -1.18
N PHE A 66 2.70 7.91 -1.72
CA PHE A 66 1.51 7.09 -1.94
C PHE A 66 1.82 5.84 -2.77
N VAL A 67 2.44 6.02 -3.94
CA VAL A 67 2.77 4.92 -4.86
C VAL A 67 3.72 3.93 -4.21
N VAL A 68 4.76 4.42 -3.52
CA VAL A 68 5.71 3.57 -2.79
C VAL A 68 4.98 2.75 -1.73
N LEU A 69 4.20 3.39 -0.85
CA LEU A 69 3.49 2.68 0.22
C LEU A 69 2.49 1.66 -0.33
N ALA A 70 1.68 2.03 -1.32
CA ALA A 70 0.74 1.13 -1.98
C ALA A 70 1.46 -0.09 -2.60
N THR A 71 2.60 0.14 -3.25
CA THR A 71 3.42 -0.94 -3.82
C THR A 71 3.96 -1.86 -2.74
N THR A 72 4.48 -1.32 -1.63
CA THR A 72 4.99 -2.16 -0.53
C THR A 72 3.90 -3.00 0.14
N LEU A 73 2.69 -2.44 0.31
CA LEU A 73 1.52 -3.16 0.81
C LEU A 73 1.11 -4.29 -0.13
N TRP A 74 1.05 -4.01 -1.43
CA TRP A 74 0.74 -5.01 -2.45
C TRP A 74 1.77 -6.15 -2.50
N LEU A 75 3.06 -5.82 -2.41
CA LEU A 75 4.13 -6.82 -2.35
C LEU A 75 4.06 -7.68 -1.09
N PHE A 76 3.66 -7.10 0.05
CA PHE A 76 3.50 -7.81 1.30
C PHE A 76 2.26 -8.70 1.30
N LEU A 77 1.12 -8.21 0.80
CA LEU A 77 -0.10 -8.98 0.58
C LEU A 77 0.16 -10.23 -0.27
N ASN A 78 0.92 -10.08 -1.36
CA ASN A 78 1.26 -11.18 -2.25
C ASN A 78 2.37 -12.11 -1.71
N GLY A 79 2.85 -11.90 -0.47
CA GLY A 79 3.87 -12.76 0.15
C GLY A 79 5.25 -12.69 -0.52
N ARG A 80 5.49 -11.69 -1.38
CA ARG A 80 6.72 -11.58 -2.19
C ARG A 80 7.87 -11.01 -1.38
N TYR A 81 7.67 -9.84 -0.77
CA TYR A 81 8.68 -9.16 0.05
C TYR A 81 8.02 -8.41 1.21
N ARG A 82 8.50 -8.62 2.44
CA ARG A 82 8.05 -7.86 3.62
C ARG A 82 8.92 -6.65 3.96
N TRP A 83 10.20 -6.70 3.62
CA TRP A 83 11.17 -5.70 4.05
C TRP A 83 10.83 -4.29 3.53
N PRO A 84 10.37 -4.12 2.28
CA PRO A 84 9.92 -2.81 1.81
C PRO A 84 8.79 -2.23 2.66
N PHE A 85 7.83 -3.06 3.08
CA PHE A 85 6.73 -2.64 3.95
C PHE A 85 7.23 -2.22 5.34
N VAL A 86 8.08 -3.04 5.97
CA VAL A 86 8.64 -2.74 7.30
C VAL A 86 9.46 -1.46 7.27
N VAL A 87 10.35 -1.31 6.28
CA VAL A 87 11.16 -0.09 6.12
C VAL A 87 10.29 1.13 5.84
N GLY A 88 9.27 0.99 4.98
CA GLY A 88 8.31 2.06 4.70
C GLY A 88 7.56 2.51 5.94
N GLN A 89 7.03 1.58 6.74
CA GLN A 89 6.33 1.91 7.98
C GLN A 89 7.26 2.52 9.04
N LEU A 90 8.53 2.10 9.10
CA LEU A 90 9.52 2.72 9.97
C LEU A 90 9.80 4.17 9.59
N VAL A 91 9.95 4.46 8.29
CA VAL A 91 10.13 5.83 7.80
C VAL A 91 8.91 6.68 8.15
N VAL A 92 7.69 6.18 7.91
CA VAL A 92 6.45 6.90 8.28
C VAL A 92 6.39 7.15 9.79
N LEU A 93 6.75 6.16 10.61
CA LEU A 93 6.78 6.31 12.07
C LEU A 93 7.76 7.40 12.51
N VAL A 94 8.98 7.40 11.98
CA VAL A 94 10.00 8.41 12.32
C VAL A 94 9.55 9.81 11.91
N THR A 95 9.02 9.96 10.69
CA THR A 95 8.53 11.25 10.18
C THR A 95 7.35 11.78 11.01
N THR A 96 6.43 10.90 11.39
CA THR A 96 5.24 11.31 12.17
C THR A 96 5.57 11.57 13.64
N ALA A 97 6.54 10.84 14.21
CA ALA A 97 7.09 11.17 15.51
C ALA A 97 7.80 12.53 15.51
N TRP A 98 8.49 12.89 14.42
CA TRP A 98 9.07 14.22 14.26
C TRP A 98 7.99 15.31 14.24
N PHE A 99 6.92 15.12 13.46
CA PHE A 99 5.78 16.05 13.43
C PHE A 99 4.96 16.11 14.72
N LEU A 100 5.14 15.18 15.66
CA LEU A 100 4.54 15.28 17.00
C LEU A 100 5.32 16.22 17.93
N VAL A 101 6.61 16.44 17.64
CA VAL A 101 7.47 17.33 18.42
C VAL A 101 7.53 18.73 17.80
N ASP A 102 7.28 18.83 16.50
CA ASP A 102 7.26 20.08 15.77
C ASP A 102 5.83 20.67 15.66
N ASP A 103 5.50 21.56 16.59
CA ASP A 103 4.19 22.25 16.64
C ASP A 103 3.94 23.18 15.43
N THR A 104 4.94 23.39 14.57
CA THR A 104 4.80 24.23 13.37
C THR A 104 4.43 23.44 12.12
N ALA A 105 4.50 22.10 12.17
CA ALA A 105 4.36 21.22 11.02
C ALA A 105 3.24 20.19 11.20
N GLY A 106 2.03 20.54 10.75
CA GLY A 106 0.91 19.62 10.64
C GLY A 106 0.09 19.45 11.92
N GLY A 107 -1.14 18.97 11.78
CA GLY A 107 -2.04 18.80 12.92
C GLY A 107 -1.61 17.64 13.82
N VAL A 108 -1.34 17.92 15.10
CA VAL A 108 -0.95 16.93 16.14
C VAL A 108 -1.83 15.68 16.13
N ALA A 109 -3.14 15.83 15.95
CA ALA A 109 -4.08 14.72 15.90
C ALA A 109 -3.81 13.76 14.72
N VAL A 110 -3.46 14.30 13.54
CA VAL A 110 -3.14 13.49 12.36
C VAL A 110 -1.79 12.79 12.57
N SER A 111 -0.78 13.52 13.05
CA SER A 111 0.55 12.96 13.34
C SER A 111 0.47 11.83 14.38
N ALA A 112 -0.34 11.99 15.44
CA ALA A 112 -0.57 10.99 16.47
C ALA A 112 -1.24 9.73 15.90
N LEU A 113 -2.29 9.91 15.09
CA LEU A 113 -3.01 8.81 14.46
C LEU A 113 -2.10 8.01 13.52
N VAL A 114 -1.35 8.70 12.64
CA VAL A 114 -0.45 8.02 11.69
C VAL A 114 0.68 7.32 12.45
N CYS A 115 1.27 7.96 13.47
CA CYS A 115 2.27 7.34 14.35
C CYS A 115 1.75 6.04 14.99
N ALA A 116 0.55 6.07 15.58
CA ALA A 116 -0.06 4.90 16.18
C ALA A 116 -0.32 3.78 15.16
N THR A 117 -0.89 4.10 14.00
CA THR A 117 -1.16 3.11 12.95
C THR A 117 0.14 2.50 12.39
N SER A 118 1.18 3.29 12.15
CA SER A 118 2.48 2.79 11.70
C SER A 118 3.17 1.91 12.73
N LEU A 119 3.06 2.23 14.03
CA LEU A 119 3.56 1.38 15.10
C LEU A 119 2.88 0.01 15.09
N VAL A 120 1.54 -0.02 15.01
CA VAL A 120 0.80 -1.29 14.97
C VAL A 120 1.11 -2.07 13.68
N ALA A 121 1.22 -1.39 12.54
CA ALA A 121 1.61 -1.99 11.28
C ALA A 121 3.01 -2.64 11.35
N LEU A 122 3.97 -2.03 12.04
CA LEU A 122 5.29 -2.62 12.30
C LEU A 122 5.19 -3.87 13.18
N VAL A 123 4.47 -3.79 14.30
CA VAL A 123 4.26 -4.93 15.21
C VAL A 123 3.68 -6.13 14.46
N LEU A 124 2.64 -5.90 13.65
CA LEU A 124 2.02 -6.94 12.84
C LEU A 124 2.93 -7.40 11.70
N GLY A 125 3.72 -6.51 11.10
CA GLY A 125 4.75 -6.85 10.11
C GLY A 125 5.82 -7.79 10.65
N PHE A 126 6.16 -7.68 11.94
CA PHE A 126 7.09 -8.57 12.65
C PHE A 126 6.43 -9.81 13.25
N ALA A 127 5.11 -9.90 13.29
CA ALA A 127 4.40 -11.04 13.88
C ALA A 127 4.78 -12.38 13.21
N PRO A 128 4.82 -13.51 13.95
CA PRO A 128 5.25 -14.81 13.42
C PRO A 128 4.44 -15.27 12.20
N GLY A 129 3.15 -14.90 12.14
CA GLY A 129 2.27 -15.18 10.99
C GLY A 129 2.76 -14.51 9.70
N SER A 130 3.25 -13.27 9.80
CA SER A 130 3.82 -12.50 8.69
C SER A 130 5.11 -13.11 8.16
N TRP A 131 5.90 -13.75 9.04
CA TRP A 131 7.11 -14.48 8.63
C TRP A 131 6.79 -15.74 7.82
N ARG A 132 5.70 -16.44 8.17
CA ARG A 132 5.24 -17.64 7.46
C ARG A 132 4.52 -17.33 6.14
N HIS A 133 4.13 -16.08 5.95
CA HIS A 133 3.48 -15.60 4.72
C HIS A 133 4.48 -15.35 3.59
N VAL A 134 5.68 -14.85 3.91
CA VAL A 134 6.72 -14.55 2.93
C VAL A 134 7.36 -15.84 2.40
N ARG A 135 7.60 -15.92 1.08
CA ARG A 135 8.11 -17.11 0.35
C ARG A 135 7.08 -18.20 0.07
N ARG A 136 5.78 -17.95 0.26
CA ARG A 136 4.75 -18.83 -0.30
C ARG A 136 4.80 -18.74 -1.83
N PRO A 137 4.88 -19.87 -2.57
CA PRO A 137 4.73 -19.85 -4.01
C PRO A 137 3.35 -19.27 -4.34
N VAL A 138 3.30 -18.22 -5.15
CA VAL A 138 2.04 -17.66 -5.65
C VAL A 138 1.33 -18.79 -6.40
N PRO A 139 0.09 -19.17 -6.03
CA PRO A 139 -0.67 -20.14 -6.81
C PRO A 139 -0.85 -19.56 -8.21
N ALA A 140 -0.34 -20.28 -9.22
CA ALA A 140 -0.50 -19.92 -10.62
C ALA A 140 -1.94 -20.19 -11.07
N LEU A 141 -2.91 -19.48 -10.48
CA LEU A 141 -4.34 -19.64 -10.78
C LEU A 141 -4.70 -19.20 -12.20
N VAL A 142 -3.89 -18.34 -12.83
CA VAL A 142 -4.16 -17.85 -14.19
C VAL A 142 -3.69 -18.85 -15.28
N GLY A 143 -2.82 -19.82 -14.94
CA GLY A 143 -2.23 -20.73 -15.93
C GLY A 143 -2.97 -22.05 -16.15
N ARG A 144 -3.77 -22.52 -15.18
CA ARG A 144 -4.46 -23.82 -15.27
C ARG A 144 -5.85 -23.74 -15.86
N ALA A 145 -6.66 -22.75 -15.48
CA ALA A 145 -8.01 -22.58 -16.03
C ALA A 145 -7.99 -22.43 -17.57
N PHE A 146 -7.05 -21.64 -18.09
CA PHE A 146 -6.90 -21.46 -19.54
C PHE A 146 -6.36 -22.71 -20.26
N ARG A 147 -5.59 -23.57 -19.58
CA ARG A 147 -5.05 -24.80 -20.17
C ARG A 147 -6.08 -25.93 -20.21
N GLU A 148 -6.98 -25.97 -19.22
CA GLU A 148 -8.07 -26.95 -19.20
C GLU A 148 -9.15 -26.61 -20.25
N ASP A 149 -9.46 -25.32 -20.45
CA ASP A 149 -10.39 -24.91 -21.51
C ASP A 149 -9.86 -25.24 -22.92
N VAL A 150 -8.57 -24.98 -23.20
CA VAL A 150 -7.95 -25.31 -24.49
C VAL A 150 -7.93 -26.83 -24.74
N ARG A 151 -7.65 -27.63 -23.70
CA ARG A 151 -7.63 -29.09 -23.82
C ARG A 151 -9.04 -29.68 -24.00
N SER A 152 -10.06 -29.06 -23.39
CA SER A 152 -11.45 -29.50 -23.54
C SER A 152 -12.05 -29.16 -24.92
N GLY A 153 -11.51 -28.12 -25.59
CA GLY A 153 -11.90 -27.76 -26.95
C GLY A 153 -11.32 -28.67 -28.04
N GLU A 154 -10.19 -29.34 -27.79
CA GLU A 154 -9.53 -30.22 -28.78
C GLU A 154 -10.17 -31.63 -28.87
N GLU A 155 -10.88 -32.10 -27.83
CA GLU A 155 -11.53 -33.43 -27.84
C GLU A 155 -12.90 -33.43 -28.54
N ALA A 156 -13.43 -32.27 -28.92
CA ALA A 156 -14.70 -32.14 -29.64
C ALA A 156 -14.52 -32.09 -31.17
N THR A 157 -13.81 -33.06 -31.75
CA THR A 157 -13.86 -33.29 -33.21
C THR A 157 -14.80 -34.47 -33.48
N PRO A 158 -16.02 -34.24 -34.01
CA PRO A 158 -16.96 -35.32 -34.30
C PRO A 158 -16.45 -36.18 -35.45
N ALA A 159 -16.46 -37.48 -35.23
CA ALA A 159 -16.22 -38.49 -36.25
C ALA A 159 -17.21 -38.34 -37.42
N GLU A 160 -16.66 -38.53 -38.61
CA GLU A 160 -17.26 -38.50 -39.94
C GLU A 160 -18.61 -39.22 -40.04
N VAL A 161 -19.54 -38.61 -40.81
CA VAL A 161 -20.63 -39.29 -41.52
C VAL A 161 -20.57 -38.84 -42.98
#